data_AF-E6Y1F4-F1
#
_entry.id   AF-E6Y1F4-F1
#
_cell.length_a   1.000
_cell.length_b   1.000
_cell.length_c   1.000
_cell.angle_alpha   90.00
_cell.angle_beta   90.00
_cell.angle_gamma   90.00
#
_symmetry.space_group_name_H-M   'P 1'
#
loop_
_entity.id
_entity.type
_entity.pdbx_description
1 polymer ?
#
loop_
_entity_poly.entity_id
_entity_poly.type
_entity_poly.pdbx_seq_one_letter_code
_entity_poly.pdbx_strand_id
1 'polypeptide(L)'
;MLILTISFSIVLSVLLLIVYFFTSYVDYGDTGEKMTAFECGFDPLSSSRTPFSSRFFLLVVLFLIFDVEVALLFPMLSLLISGSGSTLMGLAMVSFLGVLLLGTFHEWNEGALDWVSN
;
A
#
# COMPACT_ATOMS: atom_id res chain seq x y z
N MET A 1 -1.84 26.67 -7.12
CA MET A 1 -1.76 25.49 -8.02
C MET A 1 -2.24 24.23 -7.32
N LEU A 2 -1.60 23.78 -6.24
CA LEU A 2 -1.97 22.54 -5.53
C LEU A 2 -3.42 22.53 -4.97
N ILE A 3 -3.88 23.64 -4.38
CA ILE A 3 -5.26 23.76 -3.89
C ILE A 3 -6.28 23.68 -5.04
N LEU A 4 -5.96 24.28 -6.19
CA LEU A 4 -6.82 24.25 -7.37
C LEU A 4 -6.94 22.82 -7.91
N THR A 5 -5.82 22.10 -8.03
CA THR A 5 -5.82 20.71 -8.53
C THR A 5 -6.58 19.76 -7.61
N ILE A 6 -6.47 19.94 -6.29
CA ILE A 6 -7.22 19.14 -5.31
C ILE A 6 -8.71 19.48 -5.36
N SER A 7 -9.08 20.76 -5.45
CA SER A 7 -10.48 21.16 -5.55
C SER A 7 -11.14 20.60 -6.82
N PHE A 8 -10.42 20.59 -7.94
CA PHE A 8 -10.89 20.06 -9.20
C PHE A 8 -11.12 18.54 -9.15
N SER A 9 -10.21 17.77 -8.57
CA SER A 9 -10.37 16.31 -8.48
C SER A 9 -11.55 15.88 -7.61
N ILE A 10 -11.79 16.60 -6.50
CA ILE A 10 -12.94 16.36 -5.62
C ILE A 10 -14.25 16.71 -6.33
N VAL A 11 -14.31 17.86 -7.01
CA VAL A 11 -15.51 18.25 -7.76
C VAL A 11 -15.82 17.24 -8.87
N LEU A 12 -14.79 16.78 -9.58
CA LEU A 12 -14.95 15.79 -10.64
C LEU A 12 -15.47 14.46 -10.11
N SER A 13 -14.92 13.94 -9.01
CA SER A 13 -15.37 12.66 -8.44
C SER A 13 -16.82 12.72 -7.95
N VAL A 14 -17.21 13.82 -7.31
CA VAL A 14 -18.60 14.04 -6.87
C VAL A 14 -19.54 14.16 -8.07
N LEU A 15 -19.14 14.87 -9.12
CA LEU A 15 -19.95 15.01 -10.33
C LEU A 15 -20.18 13.65 -11.00
N LEU A 16 -19.15 12.81 -11.13
CA LEU A 16 -19.28 11.46 -11.70
C LEU A 16 -20.22 10.58 -10.87
N LEU A 17 -20.16 10.69 -9.55
CA LEU A 17 -21.07 9.98 -8.64
C LEU A 17 -22.53 10.47 -8.80
N ILE A 18 -22.74 11.77 -8.97
CA ILE A 18 -24.07 12.34 -9.25
C ILE A 18 -24.61 11.81 -10.59
N VAL A 19 -23.81 11.82 -11.64
CA VAL A 19 -24.19 11.28 -12.95
C VAL A 19 -24.52 9.78 -12.85
N TYR A 20 -23.73 9.01 -12.08
CA TYR A 20 -24.03 7.61 -11.82
C TYR A 20 -25.40 7.42 -11.17
N PHE A 21 -25.72 8.18 -10.12
CA PHE A 21 -27.03 8.10 -9.45
C PHE A 21 -28.20 8.47 -10.38
N PHE A 22 -28.04 9.45 -11.27
CA PHE A 22 -29.09 9.84 -12.21
C PHE A 22 -29.27 8.86 -13.38
N THR A 23 -28.20 8.15 -13.77
CA THR A 23 -28.23 7.19 -14.89
C THR A 23 -28.50 5.75 -14.44
N SER A 24 -28.28 5.42 -13.17
CA SER A 24 -28.44 4.07 -12.66
C SER A 24 -29.89 3.62 -12.72
N TYR A 25 -30.17 2.59 -13.52
CA TYR A 25 -31.45 1.89 -13.53
C TYR A 25 -31.43 0.83 -12.41
N VAL A 26 -31.89 1.19 -11.22
CA VAL A 26 -32.04 0.26 -10.10
C VAL A 26 -33.43 -0.35 -10.15
N ASP A 27 -33.51 -1.63 -10.51
CA ASP A 27 -34.75 -2.40 -10.45
C ASP A 27 -34.92 -3.00 -9.04
N TYR A 28 -35.82 -2.41 -8.26
CA TYR A 28 -36.03 -2.74 -6.84
C TYR A 28 -36.77 -4.07 -6.60
N GLY A 29 -37.33 -4.69 -7.65
CA GLY A 29 -38.15 -5.91 -7.53
C GLY A 29 -37.38 -7.19 -7.21
N ASP A 30 -36.06 -7.20 -7.44
CA ASP A 30 -35.19 -8.39 -7.36
C ASP A 30 -33.97 -8.14 -6.47
N THR A 31 -34.17 -7.37 -5.40
CA THR A 31 -33.09 -6.87 -4.54
C THR A 31 -32.59 -7.88 -3.52
N GLY A 32 -33.37 -8.92 -3.19
CA GLY A 32 -32.94 -9.95 -2.23
C GLY A 32 -31.68 -10.67 -2.71
N GLU A 33 -31.76 -11.33 -3.86
CA GLU A 33 -30.66 -12.11 -4.44
C GLU A 33 -29.52 -11.24 -4.98
N LYS A 34 -29.81 -10.02 -5.45
CA LYS A 34 -28.75 -9.08 -5.87
C LYS A 34 -27.91 -8.54 -4.71
N MET A 35 -28.42 -8.63 -3.48
CA MET A 35 -27.75 -8.13 -2.27
C MET A 35 -27.06 -9.25 -1.47
N THR A 36 -27.13 -10.51 -1.92
CA THR A 36 -26.39 -11.63 -1.32
C THR A 36 -24.94 -11.68 -1.81
N ALA A 37 -24.08 -12.34 -1.04
CA ALA A 37 -22.68 -12.52 -1.42
C ALA A 37 -22.58 -13.48 -2.61
N PHE A 38 -21.91 -13.07 -3.68
CA PHE A 38 -21.71 -13.92 -4.85
C PHE A 38 -20.55 -14.90 -4.62
N GLU A 39 -20.86 -16.18 -4.39
CA GLU A 39 -19.87 -17.26 -4.33
C GLU A 39 -20.14 -18.28 -5.46
N CYS A 40 -19.93 -17.84 -6.71
CA CYS A 40 -20.16 -18.63 -7.93
C CYS A 40 -21.60 -19.13 -8.12
N GLY A 41 -22.59 -18.41 -7.59
CA GLY A 41 -24.01 -18.77 -7.65
C GLY A 41 -24.49 -19.68 -6.51
N PHE A 42 -23.66 -19.88 -5.49
CA PHE A 42 -24.01 -20.58 -4.27
C PHE A 42 -24.09 -19.63 -3.08
N ASP A 43 -24.84 -20.04 -2.06
CA ASP A 43 -24.83 -19.39 -0.75
C ASP A 43 -23.44 -19.49 -0.12
N PRO A 44 -23.02 -18.46 0.63
CA PRO A 44 -21.68 -18.41 1.18
C PRO A 44 -21.40 -19.60 2.10
N LEU A 45 -20.37 -20.38 1.78
CA LEU A 45 -20.05 -21.64 2.48
C LEU A 45 -19.45 -21.40 3.88
N SER A 46 -18.85 -20.24 4.08
CA SER A 46 -18.21 -19.86 5.34
C SER A 46 -18.32 -18.36 5.58
N SER A 47 -18.10 -17.95 6.83
CA SER A 47 -18.01 -16.51 7.15
C SER A 47 -16.84 -15.87 6.41
N SER A 48 -16.98 -14.61 6.01
CA SER A 48 -15.93 -13.83 5.33
C SER A 48 -14.62 -13.67 6.13
N ARG A 49 -14.61 -14.03 7.42
CA ARG A 49 -13.42 -14.01 8.28
C ARG A 49 -12.75 -15.37 8.29
N THR A 50 -11.73 -15.51 7.47
CA THR A 50 -10.83 -16.67 7.46
C THR A 50 -9.61 -16.41 8.33
N PRO A 51 -8.98 -17.46 8.89
CA PRO A 51 -7.72 -17.31 9.60
C PRO A 51 -6.66 -16.68 8.68
N PHE A 52 -6.01 -15.63 9.19
CA PHE A 52 -5.03 -14.88 8.44
C PHE A 52 -3.69 -15.63 8.37
N SER A 53 -3.03 -15.57 7.21
CA SER A 53 -1.73 -16.21 7.02
C SER A 53 -0.61 -15.36 7.63
N SER A 54 0.20 -15.98 8.49
CA SER A 54 1.36 -15.34 9.13
C SER A 54 2.39 -14.81 8.13
N ARG A 55 2.44 -15.36 6.91
CA ARG A 55 3.36 -14.90 5.86
C ARG A 55 3.00 -13.50 5.38
N PHE A 56 1.70 -13.21 5.20
CA PHE A 56 1.26 -11.84 4.86
C PHE A 56 1.49 -10.87 6.01
N PHE A 57 1.46 -11.33 7.27
CA PHE A 57 1.76 -10.49 8.42
C PHE A 57 3.22 -10.02 8.38
N LEU A 58 4.15 -10.96 8.13
CA LEU A 58 5.58 -10.64 8.04
C LEU A 58 5.87 -9.66 6.90
N LEU A 59 5.26 -9.83 5.74
CA LEU A 59 5.40 -8.88 4.63
C LEU A 59 4.93 -7.46 4.99
N VAL A 60 3.83 -7.32 5.74
CA VAL A 60 3.32 -6.01 6.18
C VAL A 60 4.27 -5.35 7.19
N VAL A 61 4.80 -6.12 8.14
CA VAL A 61 5.77 -5.60 9.12
C VAL A 61 7.06 -5.16 8.43
N LEU A 62 7.57 -5.98 7.51
CA LEU A 62 8.76 -5.69 6.71
C LEU A 62 8.55 -4.43 5.85
N PHE A 63 7.39 -4.31 5.18
CA PHE A 63 7.03 -3.12 4.42
C PHE A 63 7.02 -1.85 5.29
N LEU A 64 6.45 -1.93 6.51
CA LEU A 64 6.39 -0.79 7.42
C LEU A 64 7.80 -0.31 7.81
N ILE A 65 8.71 -1.24 8.13
CA ILE A 65 10.09 -0.91 8.48
C ILE A 65 10.78 -0.23 7.29
N PHE A 66 10.71 -0.83 6.10
CA PHE A 66 11.32 -0.24 4.90
C PHE A 66 10.72 1.12 4.51
N ASP A 67 9.43 1.35 4.72
CA ASP A 67 8.79 2.64 4.43
C ASP A 67 9.35 3.76 5.33
N VAL A 68 9.54 3.48 6.62
CA VAL A 68 10.17 4.42 7.58
C VAL A 68 11.62 4.72 7.17
N GLU A 69 12.36 3.69 6.75
CA GLU A 69 13.76 3.85 6.33
C GLU A 69 13.90 4.69 5.06
N VAL A 70 13.01 4.49 4.08
CA VAL A 70 12.96 5.29 2.85
C VAL A 70 12.55 6.73 3.16
N ALA A 71 11.60 6.95 4.08
CA ALA A 71 11.21 8.29 4.51
C ALA A 71 12.38 9.08 5.11
N LEU A 72 13.32 8.41 5.78
CA LEU A 72 14.56 9.01 6.29
C LEU A 72 15.62 9.26 5.20
N LEU A 73 15.64 8.43 4.15
CA LEU A 73 16.59 8.54 3.03
C LEU A 73 16.35 9.81 2.20
N PHE A 74 15.08 10.14 1.90
CA PHE A 74 14.71 11.30 1.07
C PHE A 74 15.32 12.65 1.50
N PRO A 75 15.14 13.12 2.76
CA PRO A 75 15.69 14.40 3.19
C PRO A 75 17.23 14.40 3.15
N MET A 76 17.86 13.29 3.53
CA MET A 76 19.32 13.17 3.50
C MET A 76 19.88 13.22 2.06
N LEU A 77 19.21 12.58 1.10
CA LEU A 77 19.57 12.66 -0.31
C LEU A 77 19.43 14.09 -0.85
N SER A 78 18.35 14.79 -0.49
CA SER A 78 18.12 16.17 -0.92
C SER A 78 19.22 17.13 -0.42
N LEU A 79 19.68 16.95 0.82
CA LEU A 79 20.76 17.74 1.41
C LEU A 79 22.09 17.48 0.68
N LEU A 80 22.40 16.23 0.36
CA LEU A 80 23.61 15.89 -0.41
C LEU A 80 23.60 16.52 -1.81
N ILE A 81 22.47 16.44 -2.52
CA ILE A 81 22.33 17.02 -3.87
C ILE A 81 22.43 18.54 -3.85
N SER A 82 21.88 19.18 -2.81
CA SER A 82 21.95 20.65 -2.65
C SER A 82 23.36 21.19 -2.35
N GLY A 83 24.36 20.32 -2.16
CA GLY A 83 25.73 20.72 -1.83
C GLY A 83 25.92 21.25 -0.41
N SER A 84 24.88 21.24 0.42
CA SER A 84 24.92 21.66 1.82
C SER A 84 25.37 20.55 2.79
N GLY A 85 25.45 19.31 2.30
CA GLY A 85 25.89 18.16 3.09
C GLY A 85 27.39 18.13 3.34
N SER A 86 27.78 17.77 4.56
CA SER A 86 29.18 17.50 4.92
C SER A 86 29.63 16.12 4.43
N THR A 87 30.94 15.91 4.31
CA THR A 87 31.55 14.59 4.00
C THR A 87 31.15 13.52 5.02
N LEU A 88 30.99 13.91 6.29
CA LEU A 88 30.50 13.04 7.37
C LEU A 88 29.06 12.56 7.11
N MET A 89 28.20 13.42 6.56
CA MET A 89 26.82 13.06 6.21
C MET A 89 26.76 12.10 5.02
N GLY A 90 27.66 12.24 4.05
CA GLY A 90 27.83 11.27 2.97
C GLY A 90 28.23 9.89 3.49
N LEU A 91 29.18 9.83 4.43
CA LEU A 91 29.58 8.59 5.10
C LEU A 91 28.41 7.97 5.88
N ALA A 92 27.64 8.78 6.61
CA ALA A 92 26.45 8.32 7.32
C ALA A 92 25.42 7.70 6.36
N MET A 93 25.19 8.32 5.19
CA MET A 93 24.29 7.78 4.18
C MET A 93 24.75 6.45 3.59
N VAL A 94 26.04 6.31 3.29
CA VAL A 94 26.60 5.03 2.83
C VAL A 94 26.47 3.96 3.91
N SER A 95 26.72 4.30 5.18
CA SER A 95 26.55 3.36 6.29
C SER A 95 25.09 2.94 6.48
N PHE A 96 24.15 3.88 6.33
CA PHE A 96 22.72 3.63 6.42
C PHE A 96 22.24 2.70 5.30
N LEU A 97 22.66 2.95 4.05
CA LEU A 97 22.41 2.05 2.92
C LEU A 97 23.02 0.66 3.14
N GLY A 98 24.20 0.60 3.78
CA GLY A 98 24.82 -0.66 4.17
C GLY A 98 23.97 -1.47 5.14
N VAL A 99 23.38 -0.82 6.14
CA VAL A 99 22.46 -1.47 7.09
C VAL A 99 21.21 -1.98 6.37
N LEU A 100 20.63 -1.22 5.44
CA LEU A 100 19.47 -1.65 4.65
C LEU A 100 19.75 -2.92 3.82
N LEU A 101 20.89 -2.93 3.13
CA LEU A 101 21.31 -4.09 2.34
C LEU A 101 21.55 -5.29 3.25
N LEU A 102 22.25 -5.13 4.37
CA LEU A 102 22.51 -6.25 5.28
C LEU A 102 21.23 -6.77 5.95
N GLY A 103 20.29 -5.90 6.30
CA GLY A 103 18.98 -6.26 6.84
C GLY A 103 18.18 -7.11 5.84
N THR A 104 18.05 -6.64 4.60
CA THR A 104 17.36 -7.42 3.54
C THR A 104 18.00 -8.78 3.28
N PHE A 105 19.34 -8.86 3.26
CA PHE A 105 20.04 -10.14 3.10
C PHE A 105 19.76 -11.10 4.28
N HIS A 106 19.70 -10.57 5.51
CA HIS A 106 19.37 -11.38 6.68
C HIS A 106 17.95 -11.92 6.61
N GLU A 107 16.97 -11.07 6.28
CA GLU A 107 15.56 -11.46 6.15
C GLU A 107 15.34 -12.50 5.04
N TRP A 108 16.09 -12.39 3.94
CA TRP A 108 16.08 -13.40 2.88
C TRP A 108 16.62 -14.74 3.40
N ASN A 109 17.74 -14.74 4.11
CA ASN A 109 18.30 -15.99 4.66
C ASN A 109 17.37 -16.68 5.67
N GLU A 110 16.53 -15.91 6.37
CA GLU A 110 15.48 -16.45 7.27
C GLU A 110 14.23 -16.97 6.53
N GLY A 111 14.19 -16.87 5.19
CA GLY A 111 13.06 -17.33 4.38
C GLY A 111 11.80 -16.49 4.55
N ALA A 112 11.89 -15.29 5.13
CA ALA A 112 10.74 -14.41 5.33
C ALA A 112 10.11 -13.94 4.00
N LEU A 113 10.89 -13.97 2.92
CA LEU A 113 10.49 -13.59 1.56
C LEU A 113 10.00 -14.77 0.71
N ASP A 114 10.10 -16.01 1.19
CA ASP A 114 9.72 -17.18 0.42
C ASP A 114 8.20 -17.38 0.44
N TRP A 115 7.57 -17.16 -0.72
CA TRP A 115 6.12 -17.21 -0.85
C TRP A 115 5.60 -18.65 -0.89
N VAL A 116 6.36 -19.54 -1.54
CA VAL A 116 6.02 -20.96 -1.74
C VAL A 116 7.09 -21.79 -1.04
N SER A 117 6.69 -22.47 0.04
CA SER A 117 7.49 -23.55 0.60
C SER A 117 7.35 -24.74 -0.36
N ASN A 118 8.42 -25.08 -1.07
CA ASN A 118 8.57 -26.43 -1.63
C ASN A 118 8.71 -27.46 -0.51
#